data_AF-A0A196SP95-F1
#
_entry.id   AF-A0A196SP95-F1
#
_cell.length_a   1.000
_cell.length_b   1.000
_cell.length_c   1.000
_cell.angle_alpha   90.00
_cell.angle_beta   90.00
_cell.angle_gamma   90.00
#
_symmetry.space_group_name_H-M   'P 1'
#
loop_
_entity.id
_entity.type
_entity.pdbx_description
1 polymer ?
#
loop_
_entity_poly.entity_id
_entity_poly.type
_entity_poly.pdbx_seq_one_letter_code
_entity_poly.pdbx_strand_id
1 'polypeptide(L)'
;MKHNNVLPNAHFKKDWDKRVKTWFDQAGQKRRRRLLRKAKAAAIAPRPACGLLRPEAGINPREAETIGIAVDYRRTNKSVEALQANVERLNAYKSKLVVFPKSGKAEEATQFQGVFMPVEKVAPKVEFMAVSEEMKKHNAFMGLRQARCDARNFGKRAKRAAEKAAEAQDLIVVLDTETHIYHLKDLTLLKRVTTCSNPKGLACVQLRNGCPVLCLLGEKKGHIRVIDGNRDFSFHAHETAISAMCLSSNGELLASASVRGSVIRVFDASSGKCLSVIRRGRMHADIVNIEFDRHSQYLMCNSATTVHIAKRAVMKRYFKQSELSLQEATTEEMVSADSNERMFKGLFSDSFSFRYANPDRSKSMLAVFGSEPESVFVLTANGLFTKLSIDAEKGLVRYQVTDLRSC
;
A
#
# COMPACT_ATOMS: atom_id res chain seq x y z
N MET A 1 38.91 51.49 -30.04
CA MET A 1 38.40 52.14 -28.81
C MET A 1 39.51 52.97 -28.21
N LYS A 2 39.23 54.21 -27.79
CA LYS A 2 40.13 54.91 -26.88
C LYS A 2 39.75 54.51 -25.45
N HIS A 3 40.76 54.33 -24.59
CA HIS A 3 40.63 53.99 -23.17
C HIS A 3 40.07 52.58 -22.90
N ASN A 4 40.03 52.18 -21.63
CA ASN A 4 39.53 50.89 -21.17
C ASN A 4 37.98 50.86 -21.14
N ASN A 5 37.37 51.02 -22.30
CA ASN A 5 35.92 50.96 -22.47
C ASN A 5 35.48 49.54 -22.90
N VAL A 6 34.25 49.15 -22.53
CA VAL A 6 33.64 47.88 -22.94
C VAL A 6 33.43 47.87 -24.45
N LEU A 7 33.75 46.74 -25.12
CA LEU A 7 33.53 46.56 -26.55
C LEU A 7 32.05 46.79 -26.91
N PRO A 8 31.72 47.78 -27.75
CA PRO A 8 30.33 48.07 -28.06
C PRO A 8 29.74 46.99 -28.96
N ASN A 9 28.74 46.26 -28.47
CA ASN A 9 27.90 45.39 -29.27
C ASN A 9 26.63 46.15 -29.71
N ALA A 10 26.81 47.18 -30.53
CA ALA A 10 25.70 48.01 -31.02
C ALA A 10 25.02 47.35 -32.24
N HIS A 11 23.71 47.12 -32.14
CA HIS A 11 22.91 46.45 -33.17
C HIS A 11 22.33 47.44 -34.22
N PHE A 12 23.16 48.38 -34.68
CA PHE A 12 22.81 49.38 -35.70
C PHE A 12 23.45 49.08 -37.06
N LYS A 13 23.77 47.81 -37.33
CA LYS A 13 24.54 47.37 -38.52
C LYS A 13 23.70 47.17 -39.78
N LYS A 14 22.37 47.16 -39.65
CA LYS A 14 21.40 47.05 -40.76
C LYS A 14 20.69 48.39 -40.94
N ASP A 15 19.82 48.50 -41.93
CA ASP A 15 18.96 49.67 -42.20
C ASP A 15 17.93 49.93 -41.07
N TRP A 16 18.41 50.29 -39.88
CA TRP A 16 17.62 50.60 -38.69
C TRP A 16 16.89 51.93 -38.86
N ASP A 17 17.46 52.85 -39.63
CA ASP A 17 16.94 54.15 -40.04
C ASP A 17 15.61 54.03 -40.81
N LYS A 18 15.46 52.99 -41.64
CA LYS A 18 14.19 52.71 -42.36
C LYS A 18 13.05 52.23 -41.45
N ARG A 19 13.36 51.77 -40.23
CA ARG A 19 12.40 51.18 -39.27
C ARG A 19 12.42 51.88 -37.92
N VAL A 20 12.52 53.21 -37.94
CA VAL A 20 12.47 54.03 -36.72
C VAL A 20 11.03 54.23 -36.28
N LYS A 21 10.67 53.61 -35.15
CA LYS A 21 9.38 53.88 -34.49
C LYS A 21 9.48 55.17 -33.70
N THR A 22 8.86 56.23 -34.20
CA THR A 22 8.69 57.48 -33.47
C THR A 22 7.46 57.39 -32.55
N TRP A 23 7.43 58.21 -31.49
CA TRP A 23 6.35 58.22 -30.48
C TRP A 23 5.57 59.55 -30.47
N PHE A 24 5.58 60.29 -31.57
CA PHE A 24 4.87 61.58 -31.68
C PHE A 24 3.35 61.44 -31.53
N ASP A 25 2.80 60.26 -31.84
CA ASP A 25 1.37 59.95 -31.73
C ASP A 25 0.94 59.54 -30.31
N GLN A 26 1.87 59.42 -29.35
CA GLN A 26 1.61 58.88 -28.02
C GLN A 26 0.50 59.65 -27.27
N ALA A 27 0.50 60.98 -27.33
CA ALA A 27 -0.53 61.81 -26.70
C ALA A 27 -1.90 61.64 -27.38
N GLY A 28 -1.93 61.59 -28.72
CA GLY A 28 -3.13 61.35 -29.50
C GLY A 28 -3.74 59.97 -29.21
N GLN A 29 -2.91 58.93 -29.13
CA GLN A 29 -3.34 57.59 -28.73
C GLN A 29 -3.93 57.57 -27.31
N LYS A 30 -3.32 58.27 -26.34
CA LYS A 30 -3.85 58.38 -24.97
C LYS A 30 -5.25 59.02 -24.95
N ARG A 31 -5.45 60.13 -25.68
CA ARG A 31 -6.76 60.79 -25.82
C ARG A 31 -7.78 59.86 -26.45
N ARG A 32 -7.43 59.19 -27.56
CA ARG A 32 -8.32 58.23 -28.25
C ARG A 32 -8.76 57.10 -27.33
N ARG A 33 -7.82 56.46 -26.60
CA ARG A 33 -8.14 55.43 -25.61
C ARG A 33 -9.05 55.93 -24.49
N ARG A 34 -8.85 57.18 -24.01
CA ARG A 34 -9.73 57.78 -23.00
C ARG A 34 -11.16 57.97 -23.50
N LEU A 35 -11.33 58.47 -24.72
CA LEU A 35 -12.66 58.65 -25.33
C LEU A 35 -13.36 57.31 -25.56
N LEU A 36 -12.66 56.31 -26.10
CA LEU A 36 -13.20 54.97 -26.29
C LEU A 36 -13.62 54.31 -24.97
N ARG A 37 -12.85 54.49 -23.88
CA ARG A 37 -13.24 54.02 -22.55
C ARG A 37 -14.51 54.70 -22.03
N LYS A 38 -14.65 56.02 -22.23
CA LYS A 38 -15.88 56.76 -21.86
C LYS A 38 -17.09 56.24 -22.64
N ALA A 39 -16.96 56.09 -23.96
CA ALA A 39 -18.02 55.58 -24.81
C ALA A 39 -18.43 54.14 -24.41
N LYS A 40 -17.44 53.28 -24.13
CA LYS A 40 -17.68 51.91 -23.65
C LYS A 40 -18.40 51.89 -22.29
N ALA A 41 -18.03 52.77 -21.36
CA ALA A 41 -18.67 52.85 -20.06
C ALA A 41 -20.15 53.26 -20.16
N ALA A 42 -20.47 54.22 -21.04
CA ALA A 42 -21.83 54.66 -21.32
C ALA A 42 -22.67 53.52 -21.94
N ALA A 43 -22.11 52.76 -22.89
CA ALA A 43 -22.84 51.68 -23.57
C ALA A 43 -23.17 50.47 -22.68
N ILE A 44 -22.39 50.23 -21.62
CA ILE A 44 -22.50 49.04 -20.77
C ILE A 44 -23.23 49.35 -19.45
N ALA A 45 -23.56 50.61 -19.18
CA ALA A 45 -24.30 51.02 -17.99
C ALA A 45 -25.60 50.19 -17.84
N PRO A 46 -25.91 49.66 -16.64
CA PRO A 46 -25.32 49.97 -15.33
C PRO A 46 -24.09 49.12 -14.93
N ARG A 47 -23.63 48.19 -15.77
CA ARG A 47 -22.50 47.30 -15.44
C ARG A 47 -21.16 48.06 -15.35
N PRO A 48 -20.21 47.61 -14.51
CA PRO A 48 -18.89 48.24 -14.40
C PRO A 48 -18.06 48.09 -15.70
N ALA A 49 -17.39 49.17 -16.10
CA ALA A 49 -16.65 49.23 -17.37
C ALA A 49 -15.26 48.54 -17.35
N CYS A 50 -14.77 48.15 -16.17
CA CYS A 50 -13.40 47.66 -15.96
C CYS A 50 -13.14 46.21 -16.40
N GLY A 51 -14.16 45.50 -16.91
CA GLY A 51 -14.07 44.11 -17.37
C GLY A 51 -14.60 43.10 -16.36
N LEU A 52 -14.58 41.84 -16.76
CA LEU A 52 -15.12 40.70 -16.02
C LEU A 52 -14.22 40.30 -14.86
N LEU A 53 -14.80 39.75 -13.78
CA LEU A 53 -14.03 39.15 -12.69
C LEU A 53 -13.40 37.83 -13.15
N ARG A 54 -12.31 37.37 -12.52
CA ARG A 54 -11.77 36.00 -12.64
C ARG A 54 -11.70 35.45 -11.20
N PRO A 55 -11.92 34.17 -10.81
CA PRO A 55 -12.22 32.90 -11.52
C PRO A 55 -13.36 32.05 -10.84
N GLU A 56 -13.10 30.82 -10.33
CA GLU A 56 -14.00 29.67 -10.02
C GLU A 56 -14.80 29.63 -8.69
N ALA A 57 -16.11 29.42 -8.78
CA ALA A 57 -17.02 29.03 -7.70
C ALA A 57 -18.03 28.02 -8.29
N GLY A 58 -18.87 27.37 -7.47
CA GLY A 58 -19.94 26.45 -7.89
C GLY A 58 -21.07 27.09 -8.72
N ILE A 59 -20.74 28.13 -9.49
CA ILE A 59 -21.52 28.79 -10.52
C ILE A 59 -21.30 28.00 -11.81
N ASN A 60 -22.38 27.73 -12.54
CA ASN A 60 -22.26 27.10 -13.84
C ASN A 60 -21.38 27.98 -14.76
N PRO A 61 -20.37 27.45 -15.45
CA PRO A 61 -19.51 28.23 -16.35
C PRO A 61 -20.27 29.12 -17.35
N ARG A 62 -21.41 28.65 -17.86
CA ARG A 62 -22.26 29.43 -18.76
C ARG A 62 -22.96 30.59 -18.06
N GLU A 63 -23.42 30.36 -16.83
CA GLU A 63 -24.05 31.38 -15.99
C GLU A 63 -23.02 32.45 -15.58
N ALA A 64 -21.80 32.03 -15.23
CA ALA A 64 -20.70 32.90 -14.86
C ALA A 64 -20.43 33.97 -15.93
N GLU A 65 -20.38 33.58 -17.21
CA GLU A 65 -20.18 34.51 -18.33
C GLU A 65 -21.32 35.54 -18.45
N THR A 66 -22.57 35.16 -18.19
CA THR A 66 -23.72 36.06 -18.26
C THR A 66 -23.74 37.12 -17.17
N ILE A 67 -23.28 36.74 -15.97
CA ILE A 67 -23.25 37.57 -14.77
C ILE A 67 -22.08 38.56 -14.79
N GLY A 68 -21.01 38.26 -15.55
CA GLY A 68 -19.87 39.15 -15.66
C GLY A 68 -18.55 38.55 -15.13
N ILE A 69 -18.43 37.22 -15.11
CA ILE A 69 -17.24 36.49 -14.67
C ILE A 69 -16.58 35.83 -15.89
N ALA A 70 -15.29 36.09 -16.09
CA ALA A 70 -14.47 35.44 -17.10
C ALA A 70 -14.05 34.05 -16.64
N VAL A 71 -14.41 33.05 -17.42
CA VAL A 71 -14.08 31.65 -17.19
C VAL A 71 -12.91 31.23 -18.10
N ASP A 72 -11.91 30.57 -17.52
CA ASP A 72 -10.79 29.97 -18.27
C ASP A 72 -10.67 28.48 -17.94
N TYR A 73 -11.17 27.64 -18.85
CA TYR A 73 -11.22 26.18 -18.69
C TYR A 73 -9.84 25.50 -18.64
N ARG A 74 -8.76 26.18 -19.03
CA ARG A 74 -7.41 25.61 -19.04
C ARG A 74 -6.69 25.74 -17.71
N ARG A 75 -7.21 26.56 -16.80
CA ARG A 75 -6.56 26.82 -15.51
C ARG A 75 -6.86 25.69 -14.54
N THR A 76 -5.81 25.16 -13.90
CA THR A 76 -5.91 24.19 -12.80
C THR A 76 -5.22 24.75 -11.56
N ASN A 77 -5.83 24.62 -10.37
CA ASN A 77 -5.19 24.99 -9.11
C ASN A 77 -4.51 23.77 -8.49
N LYS A 78 -3.24 23.91 -8.10
CA LYS A 78 -2.48 22.88 -7.38
C LYS A 78 -2.54 23.02 -5.86
N SER A 79 -2.78 24.24 -5.37
CA SER A 79 -2.90 24.54 -3.93
C SER A 79 -4.34 24.79 -3.54
N VAL A 80 -4.75 24.21 -2.41
CA VAL A 80 -6.08 24.38 -1.84
C VAL A 80 -6.29 25.81 -1.32
N GLU A 81 -5.25 26.43 -0.77
CA GLU A 81 -5.28 27.82 -0.29
C GLU A 81 -5.67 28.80 -1.41
N ALA A 82 -5.07 28.64 -2.60
CA ALA A 82 -5.37 29.49 -3.74
C ALA A 82 -6.79 29.24 -4.26
N LEU A 83 -7.28 28.00 -4.20
CA LEU A 83 -8.65 27.66 -4.55
C LEU A 83 -9.64 28.35 -3.59
N GLN A 84 -9.43 28.20 -2.28
CA GLN A 84 -10.28 28.77 -1.24
C GLN A 84 -10.37 30.29 -1.34
N ALA A 85 -9.23 30.98 -1.53
CA ALA A 85 -9.21 32.43 -1.71
C ALA A 85 -10.01 32.90 -2.94
N ASN A 86 -10.03 32.11 -4.03
CA ASN A 86 -10.84 32.42 -5.20
C ASN A 86 -12.33 32.23 -4.95
N VAL A 87 -12.70 31.15 -4.26
CA VAL A 87 -14.10 30.85 -3.87
C VAL A 87 -14.64 31.98 -2.99
N GLU A 88 -13.89 32.39 -1.97
CA GLU A 88 -14.25 33.50 -1.08
C GLU A 88 -14.43 34.80 -1.85
N ARG A 89 -13.53 35.10 -2.79
CA ARG A 89 -13.63 36.29 -3.64
C ARG A 89 -14.92 36.30 -4.48
N LEU A 90 -15.36 35.15 -4.97
CA LEU A 90 -16.55 35.06 -5.80
C LEU A 90 -17.83 35.08 -4.99
N ASN A 91 -17.82 34.51 -3.79
CA ASN A 91 -18.92 34.67 -2.84
C ASN A 91 -19.08 36.15 -2.46
N ALA A 92 -17.97 36.86 -2.23
CA ALA A 92 -17.98 38.31 -2.00
C ALA A 92 -18.40 39.12 -3.24
N TYR A 93 -18.15 38.62 -4.45
CA TYR A 93 -18.66 39.22 -5.69
C TYR A 93 -20.18 39.02 -5.80
N LYS A 94 -20.66 37.80 -5.58
CA LYS A 94 -22.07 37.41 -5.68
C LYS A 94 -22.94 38.17 -4.68
N SER A 95 -22.44 38.41 -3.47
CA SER A 95 -23.17 39.21 -2.47
C SER A 95 -23.28 40.70 -2.81
N LYS A 96 -22.33 41.24 -3.61
CA LYS A 96 -22.32 42.64 -4.07
C LYS A 96 -23.00 42.84 -5.43
N LEU A 97 -23.38 41.75 -6.10
CA LEU A 97 -23.99 41.79 -7.42
C LEU A 97 -25.47 42.14 -7.31
N VAL A 98 -25.85 43.27 -7.91
CA VAL A 98 -27.26 43.63 -8.12
C VAL A 98 -27.68 43.12 -9.50
N VAL A 99 -28.65 42.21 -9.54
CA VAL A 99 -29.19 41.64 -10.79
C VAL A 99 -30.57 42.22 -11.05
N PHE A 100 -30.73 42.88 -12.19
CA PHE A 100 -32.04 43.40 -12.62
C PHE A 100 -32.90 42.28 -13.24
N PRO A 101 -34.20 42.22 -12.92
CA PRO A 101 -35.12 41.31 -13.61
C PRO A 101 -35.29 41.73 -15.08
N LYS A 102 -35.45 40.77 -15.99
CA LYS A 102 -35.71 41.05 -17.42
C LYS A 102 -37.05 41.74 -17.66
N SER A 103 -38.01 41.57 -16.75
CA SER A 103 -39.33 42.18 -16.77
C SER A 103 -39.69 42.66 -15.36
N GLY A 104 -39.98 43.94 -15.19
CA GLY A 104 -40.29 44.56 -13.90
C GLY A 104 -39.70 45.97 -13.78
N LYS A 105 -39.99 46.68 -12.68
CA LYS A 105 -39.38 47.99 -12.41
C LYS A 105 -37.93 47.80 -11.95
N ALA A 106 -37.00 48.50 -12.59
CA ALA A 106 -35.60 48.52 -12.18
C ALA A 106 -35.41 49.40 -10.94
N GLU A 107 -34.70 48.90 -9.93
CA GLU A 107 -34.26 49.69 -8.78
C GLU A 107 -33.14 50.67 -9.16
N GLU A 108 -32.98 51.74 -8.38
CA GLU A 108 -31.91 52.72 -8.61
C GLU A 108 -30.53 52.10 -8.28
N ALA A 109 -29.70 51.88 -9.30
CA ALA A 109 -28.31 51.46 -9.11
C ALA A 109 -27.33 52.38 -9.84
N THR A 110 -26.19 52.64 -9.20
CA THR A 110 -25.11 53.48 -9.74
C THR A 110 -24.00 52.62 -10.35
N GLN A 111 -23.39 53.11 -11.44
CA GLN A 111 -22.28 52.43 -12.08
C GLN A 111 -21.00 52.56 -11.23
N PHE A 112 -20.41 51.43 -10.85
CA PHE A 112 -19.12 51.42 -10.14
C PHE A 112 -17.98 51.91 -11.05
N GLN A 113 -17.23 52.91 -10.58
CA GLN A 113 -16.05 53.43 -11.25
C GLN A 113 -14.76 52.85 -10.65
N GLY A 114 -13.83 52.41 -11.49
CA GLY A 114 -12.56 51.82 -11.07
C GLY A 114 -12.51 50.30 -11.26
N VAL A 115 -11.48 49.66 -10.70
CA VAL A 115 -11.31 48.19 -10.76
C VAL A 115 -12.16 47.55 -9.66
N PHE A 116 -13.09 46.70 -10.04
CA PHE A 116 -13.95 46.00 -9.08
C PHE A 116 -13.15 44.96 -8.28
N MET A 117 -13.15 45.08 -6.95
CA MET A 117 -12.41 44.25 -5.99
C MET A 117 -10.95 43.98 -6.43
N PRO A 118 -10.05 44.99 -6.31
CA PRO A 118 -8.65 44.83 -6.65
C PRO A 118 -7.99 43.73 -5.80
N VAL A 119 -7.04 42.99 -6.38
CA VAL A 119 -6.27 42.00 -5.63
C VAL A 119 -5.24 42.74 -4.79
N GLU A 120 -5.48 42.79 -3.48
CA GLU A 120 -4.52 43.35 -2.53
C GLU A 120 -3.41 42.33 -2.26
N LYS A 121 -2.16 42.74 -2.50
CA LYS A 121 -0.99 41.95 -2.08
C LYS A 121 -0.72 42.26 -0.62
N VAL A 122 -1.39 41.54 0.27
CA VAL A 122 -1.18 41.67 1.71
C VAL A 122 0.15 41.01 2.06
N ALA A 123 1.09 41.80 2.57
CA ALA A 123 2.30 41.25 3.16
C ALA A 123 1.92 40.47 4.43
N PRO A 124 2.49 39.28 4.68
CA PRO A 124 2.22 38.55 5.90
C PRO A 124 2.60 39.41 7.11
N LYS A 125 1.69 39.54 8.08
CA LYS A 125 1.99 40.21 9.34
C LYS A 125 2.99 39.34 10.10
N VAL A 126 4.18 39.87 10.36
CA VAL A 126 5.20 39.18 11.15
C VAL A 126 4.97 39.56 12.61
N GLU A 127 4.64 38.56 13.43
CA GLU A 127 4.54 38.74 14.88
C GLU A 127 5.93 38.55 15.50
N PHE A 128 6.37 39.52 16.32
CA PHE A 128 7.65 39.43 17.02
C PHE A 128 7.49 38.50 18.22
N MET A 129 8.18 37.36 18.19
CA MET A 129 8.20 36.40 19.29
C MET A 129 9.58 36.36 19.94
N ALA A 130 9.63 36.05 21.24
CA ALA A 130 10.89 35.78 21.92
C ALA A 130 11.59 34.56 21.30
N VAL A 131 12.92 34.65 21.13
CA VAL A 131 13.69 33.59 20.49
C VAL A 131 13.71 32.35 21.37
N SER A 132 13.08 31.27 20.92
CA SER A 132 13.09 29.96 21.60
C SER A 132 14.50 29.36 21.68
N GLU A 133 14.73 28.48 22.65
CA GLU A 133 16.02 27.79 22.78
C GLU A 133 16.37 26.93 21.55
N GLU A 134 15.35 26.35 20.90
CA GLU A 134 15.52 25.56 19.67
C GLU A 134 16.05 26.42 18.53
N MET A 135 15.53 27.64 18.35
CA MET A 135 16.02 28.58 17.34
C MET A 135 17.46 29.01 17.60
N LYS A 136 17.89 29.10 18.88
CA LYS A 136 19.29 29.40 19.23
C LYS A 136 20.24 28.23 18.92
N LYS A 137 19.77 26.99 19.09
CA LYS A 137 20.56 25.77 18.79
C LYS A 137 20.64 25.50 17.28
N HIS A 138 19.67 25.98 16.49
CA HIS A 138 19.62 25.74 15.05
C HIS A 138 20.58 26.65 14.27
N ASN A 139 21.56 26.06 13.58
CA ASN A 139 22.43 26.79 12.66
C ASN A 139 21.84 26.82 11.24
N ALA A 140 21.21 27.94 10.87
CA ALA A 140 20.56 28.12 9.56
C ALA A 140 21.55 27.97 8.37
N PHE A 141 22.80 28.43 8.52
CA PHE A 141 23.82 28.30 7.47
C PHE A 141 24.13 26.83 7.18
N MET A 142 24.33 26.04 8.24
CA MET A 142 24.57 24.60 8.12
C MET A 142 23.33 23.87 7.58
N GLY A 143 22.13 24.24 8.02
CA GLY A 143 20.88 23.67 7.50
C GLY A 143 20.71 23.85 5.99
N LEU A 144 20.94 25.06 5.47
CA LEU A 144 20.88 25.33 4.03
C LEU A 144 21.94 24.56 3.24
N ARG A 145 23.16 24.44 3.78
CA ARG A 145 24.25 23.69 3.13
C ARG A 145 23.95 22.19 3.10
N GLN A 146 23.40 21.65 4.19
CA GLN A 146 22.97 20.26 4.29
C GLN A 146 21.86 19.95 3.29
N ALA A 147 20.81 20.78 3.21
CA ALA A 147 19.73 20.62 2.25
C ALA A 147 20.22 20.60 0.78
N ARG A 148 21.14 21.49 0.42
CA ARG A 148 21.78 21.48 -0.92
C ARG A 148 22.60 20.22 -1.16
N CYS A 149 23.33 19.75 -0.15
CA CYS A 149 24.11 18.52 -0.22
C CYS A 149 23.20 17.30 -0.41
N ASP A 150 22.11 17.23 0.34
CA ASP A 150 21.14 16.14 0.30
C ASP A 150 20.42 16.10 -1.05
N ALA A 151 19.95 17.24 -1.57
CA ALA A 151 19.35 17.33 -2.90
C ALA A 151 20.32 16.86 -4.00
N ARG A 152 21.59 17.30 -3.93
CA ARG A 152 22.62 16.88 -4.91
C ARG A 152 22.95 15.39 -4.81
N ASN A 153 22.96 14.82 -3.60
CA ASN A 153 23.42 13.46 -3.35
C ASN A 153 22.30 12.43 -3.23
N PHE A 154 21.03 12.84 -3.31
CA PHE A 154 19.87 11.95 -3.16
C PHE A 154 19.97 10.70 -4.05
N GLY A 155 20.17 10.90 -5.36
CA GLY A 155 20.28 9.78 -6.30
C GLY A 155 21.46 8.85 -6.01
N LYS A 156 22.62 9.40 -5.61
CA LYS A 156 23.81 8.61 -5.26
C LYS A 156 23.58 7.78 -3.99
N ARG A 157 22.90 8.34 -2.99
CA ARG A 157 22.57 7.64 -1.74
C ARG A 157 21.52 6.55 -1.99
N ALA A 158 20.49 6.85 -2.78
CA ALA A 158 19.47 5.86 -3.16
C ALA A 158 20.10 4.69 -3.92
N LYS A 159 20.99 4.97 -4.89
CA LYS A 159 21.73 3.94 -5.63
C LYS A 159 22.57 3.06 -4.69
N ARG A 160 23.39 3.66 -3.81
CA ARG A 160 24.20 2.90 -2.85
C ARG A 160 23.36 2.08 -1.87
N ALA A 161 22.20 2.59 -1.45
CA ALA A 161 21.28 1.85 -0.59
C ALA A 161 20.69 0.64 -1.32
N ALA A 162 20.30 0.81 -2.59
CA ALA A 162 19.82 -0.28 -3.43
C ALA A 162 20.91 -1.32 -3.72
N GLU A 163 22.13 -0.89 -4.03
CA GLU A 163 23.30 -1.77 -4.22
C GLU A 163 23.59 -2.55 -2.93
N LYS A 164 23.66 -1.89 -1.77
CA LYS A 164 23.85 -2.56 -0.48
C LYS A 164 22.73 -3.56 -0.16
N ALA A 165 21.48 -3.24 -0.51
CA ALA A 165 20.36 -4.16 -0.35
C ALA A 165 20.45 -5.37 -1.30
N ALA A 166 20.95 -5.18 -2.51
CA ALA A 166 21.22 -6.27 -3.45
C ALA A 166 22.42 -7.12 -3.03
N GLU A 167 23.45 -6.50 -2.44
CA GLU A 167 24.57 -7.22 -1.82
C GLU A 167 24.10 -8.06 -0.63
N ALA A 168 23.11 -7.62 0.16
CA ALA A 168 22.60 -8.42 1.28
C ALA A 168 21.70 -9.62 0.88
N GLN A 169 21.73 -10.05 -0.40
CA GLN A 169 20.95 -11.20 -0.87
C GLN A 169 21.73 -12.50 -0.71
N ASP A 170 21.09 -13.46 -0.06
CA ASP A 170 21.59 -14.83 0.10
C ASP A 170 20.79 -15.79 -0.80
N LEU A 171 21.47 -16.80 -1.34
CA LEU A 171 20.91 -17.86 -2.16
C LEU A 171 20.90 -19.18 -1.39
N ILE A 172 19.75 -19.83 -1.30
CA ILE A 172 19.60 -21.13 -0.64
C ILE A 172 19.34 -22.20 -1.69
N VAL A 173 20.25 -23.16 -1.79
CA VAL A 173 20.18 -24.30 -2.72
C VAL A 173 19.87 -25.55 -1.93
N VAL A 174 18.73 -26.17 -2.22
CA VAL A 174 18.25 -27.39 -1.54
C VAL A 174 18.53 -28.58 -2.45
N LEU A 175 19.40 -29.49 -2.01
CA LEU A 175 19.65 -30.78 -2.64
C LEU A 175 18.85 -31.87 -1.92
N ASP A 176 18.93 -33.11 -2.40
CA ASP A 176 18.20 -34.24 -1.80
C ASP A 176 18.69 -34.53 -0.36
N THR A 177 19.99 -34.46 -0.09
CA THR A 177 20.55 -34.79 1.24
C THR A 177 21.21 -33.62 1.96
N GLU A 178 21.39 -32.48 1.29
CA GLU A 178 22.09 -31.33 1.86
C GLU A 178 21.47 -30.02 1.37
N THR A 179 21.50 -29.00 2.21
CA THR A 179 21.17 -27.62 1.82
C THR A 179 22.42 -26.76 1.93
N HIS A 180 22.63 -25.91 0.92
CA HIS A 180 23.75 -24.98 0.84
C HIS A 180 23.23 -23.55 0.84
N ILE A 181 23.82 -22.71 1.70
CA ILE A 181 23.54 -21.28 1.76
C ILE A 181 24.74 -20.57 1.17
N TYR A 182 24.52 -19.82 0.10
CA TYR A 182 25.52 -19.03 -0.60
C TYR A 182 25.22 -17.55 -0.46
N HIS A 183 26.26 -16.72 -0.49
CA HIS A 183 26.08 -15.30 -0.71
C HIS A 183 25.88 -15.06 -2.21
N LEU A 184 24.81 -14.39 -2.64
CA LEU A 184 24.47 -14.25 -4.07
C LEU A 184 25.53 -13.48 -4.87
N LYS A 185 26.22 -12.53 -4.25
CA LYS A 185 27.19 -11.66 -4.91
C LYS A 185 28.43 -12.42 -5.39
N ASP A 186 29.04 -13.19 -4.50
CA ASP A 186 30.33 -13.85 -4.76
C ASP A 186 30.17 -15.38 -4.95
N LEU A 187 28.95 -15.91 -4.82
CA LEU A 187 28.63 -17.35 -4.81
C LEU A 187 29.49 -18.13 -3.81
N THR A 188 29.94 -17.47 -2.76
CA THR A 188 30.71 -18.07 -1.67
C THR A 188 29.78 -18.86 -0.76
N LEU A 189 30.18 -20.09 -0.42
CA LEU A 189 29.40 -20.95 0.47
C LEU A 189 29.52 -20.44 1.91
N LEU A 190 28.40 -19.99 2.48
CA LEU A 190 28.32 -19.54 3.87
C LEU A 190 28.14 -20.71 4.83
N LYS A 191 27.16 -21.58 4.55
CA LYS A 191 26.80 -22.68 5.45
C LYS A 191 26.32 -23.90 4.66
N ARG A 192 26.83 -25.07 5.04
CA ARG A 192 26.33 -26.38 4.60
C ARG A 192 25.53 -27.01 5.74
N VAL A 193 24.31 -27.44 5.45
CA VAL A 193 23.41 -28.09 6.41
C VAL A 193 23.01 -29.44 5.86
N THR A 194 23.29 -30.52 6.59
CA THR A 194 22.86 -31.87 6.24
C THR A 194 21.38 -32.05 6.57
N THR A 195 20.63 -32.64 5.64
CA THR A 195 19.18 -32.90 5.76
C THR A 195 18.88 -34.37 5.49
N CYS A 196 17.72 -34.87 5.94
CA CYS A 196 17.21 -36.14 5.44
C CYS A 196 16.79 -36.02 3.97
N SER A 197 16.57 -37.16 3.30
CA SER A 197 16.16 -37.20 1.88
C SER A 197 14.96 -36.28 1.62
N ASN A 198 15.17 -35.35 0.69
CA ASN A 198 14.29 -34.25 0.35
C ASN A 198 13.96 -34.24 -1.16
N PRO A 199 13.28 -35.27 -1.67
CA PRO A 199 12.97 -35.36 -3.09
C PRO A 199 12.02 -34.25 -3.59
N LYS A 200 11.32 -33.57 -2.66
CA LYS A 200 10.39 -32.46 -2.97
C LYS A 200 11.02 -31.07 -2.82
N GLY A 201 12.30 -30.97 -2.41
CA GLY A 201 12.97 -29.68 -2.21
C GLY A 201 12.32 -28.78 -1.15
N LEU A 202 11.80 -29.38 -0.06
CA LEU A 202 11.12 -28.66 1.01
C LEU A 202 12.10 -27.77 1.78
N ALA A 203 11.89 -26.46 1.69
CA ALA A 203 12.48 -25.43 2.53
C ALA A 203 11.55 -24.22 2.57
N CYS A 204 11.59 -23.45 3.65
CA CYS A 204 10.86 -22.19 3.73
C CYS A 204 11.69 -21.12 4.44
N VAL A 205 11.57 -19.89 3.94
CA VAL A 205 12.32 -18.72 4.42
C VAL A 205 11.35 -17.59 4.63
N GLN A 206 11.43 -16.91 5.76
CA GLN A 206 10.70 -15.67 6.00
C GLN A 206 11.49 -14.71 6.89
N LEU A 207 11.19 -13.41 6.81
CA LEU A 207 11.77 -12.40 7.68
C LEU A 207 10.94 -12.23 8.95
N ARG A 208 11.57 -12.38 10.11
CA ARG A 208 11.00 -12.05 11.42
C ARG A 208 11.75 -10.85 12.00
N ASN A 209 11.09 -9.71 12.12
CA ASN A 209 11.69 -8.44 12.58
C ASN A 209 12.98 -8.05 11.81
N GLY A 210 13.06 -8.39 10.52
CA GLY A 210 14.22 -8.12 9.67
C GLY A 210 15.34 -9.18 9.72
N CYS A 211 15.24 -10.18 10.60
CA CYS A 211 16.14 -11.34 10.60
C CYS A 211 15.55 -12.49 9.78
N PRO A 212 16.33 -13.14 8.90
CA PRO A 212 15.86 -14.31 8.15
C PRO A 212 15.72 -15.52 9.08
N VAL A 213 14.55 -16.14 9.04
CA VAL A 213 14.24 -17.42 9.66
C VAL A 213 14.13 -18.44 8.54
N LEU A 214 15.03 -19.42 8.56
CA LEU A 214 15.09 -20.51 7.60
C LEU A 214 14.66 -21.81 8.28
N CYS A 215 13.66 -22.48 7.72
CA CYS A 215 13.21 -23.79 8.17
C CYS A 215 13.51 -24.84 7.10
N LEU A 216 14.21 -25.90 7.53
CA LEU A 216 14.69 -27.00 6.71
C LEU A 216 14.21 -28.33 7.30
N LEU A 217 14.29 -29.39 6.51
CA LEU A 217 14.18 -30.75 7.03
C LEU A 217 15.37 -31.04 7.97
N GLY A 218 15.10 -31.72 9.09
CA GLY A 218 16.15 -32.18 9.99
C GLY A 218 16.91 -33.38 9.44
N GLU A 219 17.97 -33.79 10.14
CA GLU A 219 18.78 -34.97 9.80
C GLU A 219 18.00 -36.29 9.95
N LYS A 220 17.10 -36.36 10.93
CA LYS A 220 16.23 -37.52 11.19
C LYS A 220 14.88 -37.34 10.50
N LYS A 221 14.29 -38.45 10.04
CA LYS A 221 12.94 -38.45 9.44
C LYS A 221 11.94 -37.82 10.41
N GLY A 222 11.11 -36.91 9.90
CA GLY A 222 10.07 -36.24 10.69
C GLY A 222 10.55 -35.11 11.60
N HIS A 223 11.85 -34.80 11.60
CA HIS A 223 12.38 -33.61 12.28
C HIS A 223 12.41 -32.39 11.37
N ILE A 224 12.27 -31.21 11.97
CA ILE A 224 12.46 -29.91 11.33
C ILE A 224 13.62 -29.22 12.01
N ARG A 225 14.51 -28.61 11.23
CA ARG A 225 15.60 -27.74 11.69
C ARG A 225 15.24 -26.29 11.40
N VAL A 226 15.35 -25.43 12.40
CA VAL A 226 15.09 -23.98 12.28
C VAL A 226 16.38 -23.22 12.55
N ILE A 227 16.72 -22.33 11.63
CA ILE A 227 17.88 -21.44 11.68
C ILE A 227 17.35 -20.01 11.73
N ASP A 228 17.49 -19.37 12.88
CA ASP A 228 17.02 -18.02 13.17
C ASP A 228 18.22 -17.18 13.61
N GLY A 229 18.88 -16.56 12.64
CA GLY A 229 20.18 -15.92 12.82
C GLY A 229 21.22 -16.88 13.40
N ASN A 230 21.59 -16.67 14.67
CA ASN A 230 22.58 -17.49 15.38
C ASN A 230 21.99 -18.73 16.07
N ARG A 231 20.66 -18.86 16.15
CA ARG A 231 20.02 -20.02 16.76
C ARG A 231 19.81 -21.09 15.70
N ASP A 232 20.35 -22.26 15.94
CA ASP A 232 20.16 -23.46 15.11
C ASP A 232 19.71 -24.59 16.03
N PHE A 233 18.47 -25.03 15.85
CA PHE A 233 17.91 -26.13 16.63
C PHE A 233 17.02 -27.01 15.77
N SER A 234 16.85 -28.26 16.20
CA SER A 234 15.95 -29.19 15.54
C SER A 234 14.98 -29.80 16.54
N PHE A 235 13.74 -30.03 16.10
CA PHE A 235 12.70 -30.62 16.93
C PHE A 235 11.93 -31.70 16.16
N HIS A 236 11.32 -32.62 16.91
CA HIS A 236 10.55 -33.72 16.36
C HIS A 236 9.14 -33.24 16.01
N ALA A 237 8.81 -33.15 14.72
CA ALA A 237 7.53 -32.63 14.25
C ALA A 237 6.51 -33.74 13.97
N HIS A 238 6.95 -34.85 13.36
CA HIS A 238 6.09 -35.98 12.96
C HIS A 238 6.85 -37.31 13.02
N GLU A 239 6.14 -38.44 13.10
CA GLU A 239 6.77 -39.78 13.07
C GLU A 239 7.24 -40.17 11.66
N THR A 240 6.47 -39.78 10.64
CA THR A 240 6.78 -40.06 9.23
C THR A 240 7.43 -38.86 8.55
N ALA A 241 7.99 -39.05 7.35
CA ALA A 241 8.59 -37.98 6.57
C ALA A 241 7.62 -36.80 6.37
N ILE A 242 8.18 -35.59 6.30
CA ILE A 242 7.42 -34.35 6.12
C ILE A 242 7.13 -34.18 4.64
N SER A 243 5.88 -33.90 4.30
CA SER A 243 5.44 -33.74 2.91
C SER A 243 5.25 -32.29 2.49
N ALA A 244 4.94 -31.41 3.44
CA ALA A 244 4.73 -29.98 3.23
C ALA A 244 5.04 -29.19 4.50
N MET A 245 5.62 -28.00 4.35
CA MET A 245 5.88 -27.06 5.43
C MET A 245 5.76 -25.62 4.94
N CYS A 246 5.37 -24.70 5.83
CA CYS A 246 5.22 -23.28 5.49
C CYS A 246 5.42 -22.41 6.74
N LEU A 247 6.14 -21.30 6.57
CA LEU A 247 6.27 -20.25 7.58
C LEU A 247 5.17 -19.21 7.41
N SER A 248 4.66 -18.68 8.52
CA SER A 248 3.78 -17.52 8.54
C SER A 248 4.46 -16.29 7.95
N SER A 249 3.71 -15.33 7.40
CA SER A 249 4.23 -14.07 6.83
C SER A 249 5.10 -13.26 7.79
N ASN A 250 4.90 -13.41 9.11
CA ASN A 250 5.67 -12.73 10.14
C ASN A 250 6.88 -13.55 10.63
N GLY A 251 7.04 -14.80 10.17
CA GLY A 251 8.10 -15.72 10.57
C GLY A 251 7.97 -16.30 11.99
N GLU A 252 6.84 -16.11 12.66
CA GLU A 252 6.63 -16.57 14.06
C GLU A 252 6.07 -18.00 14.15
N LEU A 253 5.24 -18.40 13.19
CA LEU A 253 4.58 -19.71 13.19
C LEU A 253 5.09 -20.55 12.04
N LEU A 254 5.19 -21.85 12.28
CA LEU A 254 5.53 -22.86 11.27
C LEU A 254 4.42 -23.91 11.22
N ALA A 255 3.80 -24.10 10.06
CA ALA A 255 2.91 -25.22 9.81
C ALA A 255 3.67 -26.34 9.12
N SER A 256 3.46 -27.59 9.54
CA SER A 256 4.01 -28.76 8.86
C SER A 256 3.03 -29.91 8.83
N ALA A 257 3.13 -30.71 7.77
CA ALA A 257 2.40 -31.96 7.66
C ALA A 257 3.28 -33.07 7.12
N SER A 258 2.91 -34.30 7.48
CA SER A 258 3.63 -35.50 7.10
C SER A 258 3.01 -36.20 5.90
N VAL A 259 3.71 -37.20 5.35
CA VAL A 259 3.21 -38.06 4.26
C VAL A 259 1.90 -38.76 4.62
N ARG A 260 1.63 -39.04 5.91
CA ARG A 260 0.32 -39.55 6.34
C ARG A 260 -0.81 -38.55 6.07
N GLY A 261 -0.52 -37.24 6.13
CA GLY A 261 -1.39 -36.14 5.75
C GLY A 261 -2.75 -36.04 6.45
N SER A 262 -2.96 -36.79 7.53
CA SER A 262 -4.20 -36.76 8.32
C SER A 262 -4.24 -35.56 9.28
N VAL A 263 -3.05 -35.11 9.72
CA VAL A 263 -2.87 -34.10 10.76
C VAL A 263 -1.83 -33.08 10.32
N ILE A 264 -2.12 -31.82 10.60
CA ILE A 264 -1.25 -30.67 10.38
C ILE A 264 -0.93 -30.09 11.73
N ARG A 265 0.36 -29.89 12.00
CA ARG A 265 0.82 -29.33 13.27
C ARG A 265 1.33 -27.91 13.02
N VAL A 266 0.96 -26.99 13.89
CA VAL A 266 1.48 -25.62 13.91
C VAL A 266 2.39 -25.47 15.10
N PHE A 267 3.61 -24.98 14.87
CA PHE A 267 4.66 -24.80 15.84
C PHE A 267 4.98 -23.31 15.99
N ASP A 268 5.49 -22.94 17.16
CA ASP A 268 6.22 -21.69 17.34
C ASP A 268 7.61 -21.85 16.71
N ALA A 269 7.93 -21.01 15.72
CA ALA A 269 9.21 -21.07 15.00
C ALA A 269 10.41 -20.72 15.90
N SER A 270 10.20 -20.01 17.01
CA SER A 270 11.29 -19.59 17.90
C SER A 270 11.67 -20.65 18.93
N SER A 271 10.71 -21.46 19.37
CA SER A 271 10.89 -22.45 20.44
C SER A 271 10.75 -23.90 19.97
N GLY A 272 10.18 -24.13 18.78
CA GLY A 272 9.87 -25.47 18.28
C GLY A 272 8.72 -26.16 19.01
N LYS A 273 8.02 -25.46 19.92
CA LYS A 273 6.88 -26.01 20.65
C LYS A 273 5.67 -26.13 19.74
N CYS A 274 4.99 -27.28 19.79
CA CYS A 274 3.75 -27.51 19.04
C CYS A 274 2.62 -26.71 19.70
N LEU A 275 2.08 -25.72 18.98
CA LEU A 275 1.00 -24.85 19.45
C LEU A 275 -0.38 -25.42 19.18
N SER A 276 -0.57 -26.04 18.01
CA SER A 276 -1.87 -26.61 17.64
C SER A 276 -1.73 -27.82 16.72
N VAL A 277 -2.71 -28.71 16.82
CA VAL A 277 -2.81 -29.93 16.03
C VAL A 277 -4.17 -29.90 15.34
N ILE A 278 -4.16 -29.82 14.02
CA ILE A 278 -5.35 -29.62 13.20
C ILE A 278 -5.58 -30.89 12.39
N ARG A 279 -6.76 -31.52 12.53
CA ARG A 279 -7.08 -32.77 11.83
C ARG A 279 -7.83 -32.47 10.54
N ARG A 280 -7.26 -32.84 9.39
CA ARG A 280 -7.88 -32.68 8.06
C ARG A 280 -8.99 -33.70 7.82
N GLY A 281 -8.84 -34.90 8.37
CA GLY A 281 -9.83 -35.97 8.25
C GLY A 281 -9.35 -37.28 8.88
N ARG A 282 -10.18 -38.32 8.74
CA ARG A 282 -9.84 -39.68 9.20
C ARG A 282 -8.93 -40.44 8.24
N MET A 283 -9.04 -40.15 6.94
CA MET A 283 -8.29 -40.84 5.88
C MET A 283 -6.97 -40.16 5.56
N HIS A 284 -5.98 -40.96 5.18
CA HIS A 284 -4.72 -40.47 4.62
C HIS A 284 -4.95 -39.69 3.33
N ALA A 285 -4.22 -38.59 3.16
CA ALA A 285 -4.32 -37.75 1.98
C ALA A 285 -2.97 -37.11 1.68
N ASP A 286 -2.57 -37.14 0.41
CA ASP A 286 -1.36 -36.45 -0.01
C ASP A 286 -1.59 -34.94 -0.01
N ILE A 287 -0.87 -34.25 0.85
CA ILE A 287 -0.90 -32.79 0.97
C ILE A 287 0.00 -32.20 -0.11
N VAL A 288 -0.60 -31.32 -0.90
CA VAL A 288 0.06 -30.64 -2.03
C VAL A 288 0.62 -29.29 -1.57
N ASN A 289 -0.17 -28.51 -0.83
CA ASN A 289 0.23 -27.17 -0.38
C ASN A 289 -0.29 -26.87 1.03
N ILE A 290 0.49 -26.12 1.80
CA ILE A 290 0.09 -25.53 3.09
C ILE A 290 0.54 -24.08 3.04
N GLU A 291 -0.35 -23.15 3.36
CA GLU A 291 -0.05 -21.72 3.26
C GLU A 291 -0.75 -20.93 4.37
N PHE A 292 -0.06 -19.93 4.91
CA PHE A 292 -0.66 -18.93 5.78
C PHE A 292 -1.13 -17.72 4.97
N ASP A 293 -2.24 -17.13 5.40
CA ASP A 293 -2.68 -15.83 4.88
C ASP A 293 -1.65 -14.71 5.18
N ARG A 294 -1.72 -13.60 4.44
CA ARG A 294 -0.85 -12.41 4.58
C ARG A 294 -0.84 -11.86 6.01
N HIS A 295 -1.97 -11.88 6.71
CA HIS A 295 -2.06 -11.44 8.11
C HIS A 295 -1.88 -12.59 9.12
N SER A 296 -1.53 -13.78 8.63
CA SER A 296 -1.42 -15.01 9.42
C SER A 296 -2.69 -15.29 10.25
N GLN A 297 -3.88 -14.95 9.71
CA GLN A 297 -5.17 -15.20 10.39
C GLN A 297 -5.78 -16.54 10.00
N TYR A 298 -5.50 -17.01 8.79
CA TYR A 298 -6.00 -18.28 8.27
C TYR A 298 -4.82 -19.16 7.85
N LEU A 299 -4.98 -20.47 8.04
CA LEU A 299 -4.09 -21.51 7.53
C LEU A 299 -4.88 -22.37 6.56
N MET A 300 -4.39 -22.49 5.34
CA MET A 300 -4.97 -23.35 4.32
C MET A 300 -4.13 -24.61 4.17
N CYS A 301 -4.80 -25.75 4.02
CA CYS A 301 -4.22 -26.99 3.58
C CYS A 301 -4.95 -27.48 2.34
N ASN A 302 -4.18 -27.73 1.29
CA ASN A 302 -4.67 -28.29 0.05
C ASN A 302 -4.15 -29.71 -0.16
N SER A 303 -5.08 -30.61 -0.44
CA SER A 303 -4.80 -31.97 -0.91
C SER A 303 -5.29 -32.11 -2.35
N ALA A 304 -4.94 -33.19 -3.02
CA ALA A 304 -5.40 -33.50 -4.38
C ALA A 304 -6.92 -33.28 -4.63
N THR A 305 -7.76 -33.47 -3.61
CA THR A 305 -9.23 -33.50 -3.75
C THR A 305 -9.99 -32.47 -2.91
N THR A 306 -9.37 -31.90 -1.88
CA THR A 306 -10.05 -30.96 -0.98
C THR A 306 -9.12 -29.88 -0.47
N VAL A 307 -9.70 -28.70 -0.28
CA VAL A 307 -9.09 -27.57 0.44
C VAL A 307 -9.73 -27.47 1.81
N HIS A 308 -8.91 -27.27 2.83
CA HIS A 308 -9.33 -27.06 4.21
C HIS A 308 -8.74 -25.76 4.72
N ILE A 309 -9.54 -24.94 5.41
CA ILE A 309 -9.11 -23.64 5.95
C ILE A 309 -9.43 -23.57 7.44
N ALA A 310 -8.41 -23.29 8.25
CA ALA A 310 -8.49 -23.15 9.70
C ALA A 310 -8.25 -21.69 10.10
N LYS A 311 -9.10 -21.16 10.99
CA LYS A 311 -8.94 -19.82 11.56
C LYS A 311 -7.99 -19.83 12.77
N ARG A 312 -7.10 -18.83 12.89
CA ARG A 312 -6.11 -18.72 13.98
C ARG A 312 -6.70 -18.64 15.38
N ALA A 313 -7.89 -18.04 15.53
CA ALA A 313 -8.61 -18.03 16.79
C ALA A 313 -8.96 -19.45 17.29
N VAL A 314 -9.27 -20.36 16.37
CA VAL A 314 -9.52 -21.79 16.66
C VAL A 314 -8.20 -22.49 17.00
N MET A 315 -7.10 -22.14 16.32
CA MET A 315 -5.77 -22.68 16.61
C MET A 315 -5.28 -22.36 18.04
N LYS A 316 -5.61 -21.18 18.60
CA LYS A 316 -5.20 -20.79 19.97
C LYS A 316 -5.96 -21.50 21.10
N ARG A 317 -7.20 -21.98 20.87
CA ARG A 317 -8.05 -22.59 21.93
C ARG A 317 -7.50 -23.90 22.48
N TYR A 318 -6.72 -24.64 21.70
CA TYR A 318 -6.10 -25.91 22.12
C TYR A 318 -5.05 -25.77 23.23
N PHE A 319 -4.48 -24.56 23.43
CA PHE A 319 -3.45 -24.32 24.46
C PHE A 319 -4.04 -24.12 25.87
N LYS A 320 -5.24 -23.53 25.97
CA LYS A 320 -5.84 -23.21 27.28
C LYS A 320 -6.39 -24.46 27.98
N GLN A 321 -6.83 -25.47 27.24
CA GLN A 321 -7.31 -26.73 27.82
C GLN A 321 -6.17 -27.64 28.31
N SER A 322 -4.97 -27.58 27.70
CA SER A 322 -3.83 -28.39 28.14
C SER A 322 -3.15 -27.86 29.41
N GLU A 323 -3.18 -26.55 29.66
CA GLU A 323 -2.65 -25.96 30.90
C GLU A 323 -3.60 -26.18 32.10
N LEU A 324 -4.93 -26.14 31.86
CA LEU A 324 -5.93 -26.42 32.90
C LEU A 324 -5.91 -27.88 33.37
N SER A 325 -5.57 -28.84 32.49
CA SER A 325 -5.47 -30.26 32.87
C SER A 325 -4.24 -30.64 33.70
N LEU A 326 -3.28 -29.73 33.90
CA LEU A 326 -2.08 -29.98 34.71
C LEU A 326 -2.18 -29.43 36.14
N GLN A 327 -3.23 -28.67 36.47
CA GLN A 327 -3.42 -28.08 37.80
C GLN A 327 -4.53 -28.73 38.63
N GLU A 328 -5.31 -29.67 38.07
CA GLU A 328 -6.40 -30.36 38.76
C GLU A 328 -6.16 -31.86 38.96
N ALA A 329 -4.89 -32.27 39.11
CA ALA A 329 -4.52 -33.65 39.45
C ALA A 329 -4.02 -33.76 40.88
N THR A 330 -4.82 -33.29 41.84
CA THR A 330 -4.74 -33.73 43.24
C THR A 330 -6.15 -33.82 43.80
N THR A 331 -6.45 -34.96 44.41
CA THR A 331 -7.67 -35.37 45.12
C THR A 331 -8.72 -36.14 44.31
N GLU A 332 -9.14 -37.23 44.94
CA GLU A 332 -9.81 -38.42 44.43
C GLU A 332 -11.31 -38.17 44.24
N GLU A 333 -11.90 -38.73 43.17
CA GLU A 333 -13.17 -39.49 43.23
C GLU A 333 -13.47 -40.13 41.87
N MET A 334 -13.72 -41.44 41.88
CA MET A 334 -14.12 -42.23 40.73
C MET A 334 -15.65 -42.26 40.58
N VAL A 335 -16.10 -42.66 39.38
CA VAL A 335 -17.41 -43.20 38.99
C VAL A 335 -18.28 -42.25 38.15
N SER A 336 -18.08 -42.32 36.83
CA SER A 336 -19.17 -42.52 35.86
C SER A 336 -18.60 -42.97 34.52
N ALA A 337 -19.31 -43.86 33.83
CA ALA A 337 -18.94 -44.42 32.52
C ALA A 337 -19.03 -43.42 31.34
N ASP A 338 -19.07 -42.12 31.62
CA ASP A 338 -19.11 -41.01 30.65
C ASP A 338 -17.76 -40.30 30.46
N SER A 339 -16.73 -40.68 31.23
CA SER A 339 -15.40 -40.06 31.17
C SER A 339 -14.61 -40.41 29.90
N ASN A 340 -14.76 -41.63 29.38
CA ASN A 340 -14.14 -42.05 28.12
C ASN A 340 -14.76 -41.36 26.89
N GLU A 341 -16.06 -41.05 26.93
CA GLU A 341 -16.71 -40.31 25.83
C GLU A 341 -16.33 -38.82 25.84
N ARG A 342 -16.11 -38.22 27.02
CA ARG A 342 -15.68 -36.81 27.16
C ARG A 342 -14.19 -36.60 26.86
N MET A 343 -13.31 -37.54 27.20
CA MET A 343 -11.89 -37.48 26.81
C MET A 343 -11.69 -37.53 25.29
N PHE A 344 -12.49 -38.31 24.57
CA PHE A 344 -12.38 -38.42 23.11
C PHE A 344 -13.18 -37.36 22.32
N LYS A 345 -14.23 -36.76 22.90
CA LYS A 345 -14.96 -35.62 22.29
C LYS A 345 -14.16 -34.31 22.32
N GLY A 346 -13.28 -34.11 23.32
CA GLY A 346 -12.39 -32.94 23.38
C GLY A 346 -11.17 -33.03 22.44
N LEU A 347 -10.75 -34.25 22.10
CA LEU A 347 -9.57 -34.49 21.28
C LEU A 347 -9.82 -34.35 19.76
N PHE A 348 -11.08 -34.44 19.30
CA PHE A 348 -11.41 -34.50 17.87
C PHE A 348 -12.75 -33.86 17.49
N SER A 349 -12.99 -32.61 17.89
CA SER A 349 -13.97 -31.77 17.19
C SER A 349 -13.33 -31.20 15.91
N ASP A 350 -14.09 -31.20 14.81
CA ASP A 350 -13.62 -30.87 13.46
C ASP A 350 -12.88 -29.52 13.43
N SER A 351 -11.56 -29.59 13.22
CA SER A 351 -10.61 -28.50 13.52
C SER A 351 -10.35 -27.58 12.33
N PHE A 352 -10.99 -27.84 11.18
CA PHE A 352 -11.02 -26.91 10.05
C PHE A 352 -12.35 -26.18 10.02
N SER A 353 -12.27 -24.86 9.96
CA SER A 353 -13.44 -23.98 9.92
C SER A 353 -14.23 -24.18 8.64
N PHE A 354 -13.54 -24.40 7.51
CA PHE A 354 -14.18 -24.51 6.20
C PHE A 354 -13.52 -25.61 5.34
N ARG A 355 -14.34 -26.34 4.58
CA ARG A 355 -13.90 -27.37 3.63
C ARG A 355 -14.52 -27.12 2.27
N TYR A 356 -13.70 -27.16 1.23
CA TYR A 356 -14.12 -27.15 -0.16
C TYR A 356 -13.67 -28.46 -0.82
N ALA A 357 -14.62 -29.20 -1.39
CA ALA A 357 -14.32 -30.40 -2.16
C ALA A 357 -14.25 -30.06 -3.65
N ASN A 358 -13.34 -30.72 -4.37
CA ASN A 358 -13.23 -30.55 -5.80
C ASN A 358 -14.54 -30.95 -6.52
N PRO A 359 -15.24 -30.00 -7.17
CA PRO A 359 -16.49 -30.32 -7.87
C PRO A 359 -16.27 -31.27 -9.05
N ASP A 360 -15.10 -31.21 -9.70
CA ASP A 360 -14.81 -31.99 -10.91
C ASP A 360 -14.25 -33.38 -10.61
N ARG A 361 -14.05 -33.73 -9.32
CA ARG A 361 -13.39 -34.97 -8.86
C ARG A 361 -12.04 -35.27 -9.53
N SER A 362 -11.41 -34.28 -10.17
CA SER A 362 -10.07 -34.43 -10.74
C SER A 362 -9.06 -34.69 -9.62
N LYS A 363 -8.07 -35.54 -9.90
CA LYS A 363 -7.09 -36.02 -8.92
C LYS A 363 -5.99 -35.01 -8.59
N SER A 364 -6.06 -33.79 -9.11
CA SER A 364 -5.06 -32.74 -8.92
C SER A 364 -5.70 -31.36 -8.83
N MET A 365 -5.55 -30.73 -7.67
CA MET A 365 -6.03 -29.39 -7.34
C MET A 365 -4.91 -28.61 -6.66
N LEU A 366 -4.79 -27.32 -7.00
CA LEU A 366 -3.93 -26.35 -6.33
C LEU A 366 -4.80 -25.25 -5.75
N ALA A 367 -4.55 -24.85 -4.51
CA ALA A 367 -5.19 -23.71 -3.88
C ALA A 367 -4.12 -22.79 -3.28
N VAL A 368 -4.37 -21.47 -3.37
CA VAL A 368 -3.47 -20.39 -2.94
C VAL A 368 -4.31 -19.21 -2.43
N PHE A 369 -3.82 -18.46 -1.45
CA PHE A 369 -4.46 -17.21 -1.02
C PHE A 369 -4.30 -16.10 -2.06
N GLY A 370 -5.36 -15.33 -2.28
CA GLY A 370 -5.33 -14.22 -3.22
C GLY A 370 -4.66 -12.96 -2.67
N SER A 371 -4.42 -11.98 -3.55
CA SER A 371 -3.95 -10.66 -3.14
C SER A 371 -5.03 -9.87 -2.38
N GLU A 372 -6.30 -10.11 -2.71
CA GLU A 372 -7.44 -9.55 -2.00
C GLU A 372 -7.62 -10.25 -0.64
N PRO A 373 -7.96 -9.51 0.42
CA PRO A 373 -8.22 -10.11 1.73
C PRO A 373 -9.35 -11.12 1.62
N GLU A 374 -9.23 -12.24 2.36
CA GLU A 374 -10.28 -13.27 2.46
C GLU A 374 -10.65 -13.92 1.12
N SER A 375 -9.75 -13.89 0.13
CA SER A 375 -9.93 -14.57 -1.15
C SER A 375 -9.01 -15.78 -1.27
N VAL A 376 -9.55 -16.87 -1.82
CA VAL A 376 -8.79 -18.11 -2.10
C VAL A 376 -9.04 -18.50 -3.54
N PHE A 377 -7.95 -18.71 -4.27
CA PHE A 377 -8.01 -19.19 -5.64
C PHE A 377 -7.75 -20.68 -5.67
N VAL A 378 -8.59 -21.39 -6.43
CA VAL A 378 -8.49 -22.82 -6.62
C VAL A 378 -8.39 -23.10 -8.12
N LEU A 379 -7.31 -23.77 -8.51
CA LEU A 379 -7.04 -24.21 -9.87
C LEU A 379 -7.06 -25.74 -9.91
N THR A 380 -7.79 -26.30 -10.86
CA THR A 380 -7.79 -27.75 -11.09
C THR A 380 -7.00 -28.11 -12.35
N ALA A 381 -6.48 -29.34 -12.42
CA ALA A 381 -5.74 -29.82 -13.60
C ALA A 381 -6.56 -29.79 -14.90
N ASN A 382 -7.89 -29.74 -14.82
CA ASN A 382 -8.77 -29.63 -15.97
C ASN A 382 -8.91 -28.20 -16.51
N GLY A 383 -8.21 -27.22 -15.92
CA GLY A 383 -8.29 -25.80 -16.32
C GLY A 383 -9.43 -25.03 -15.67
N LEU A 384 -10.18 -25.63 -14.72
CA LEU A 384 -11.20 -24.89 -13.98
C LEU A 384 -10.54 -23.98 -12.94
N PHE A 385 -10.80 -22.68 -13.05
CA PHE A 385 -10.40 -21.66 -12.10
C PHE A 385 -11.61 -21.24 -11.26
N THR A 386 -11.50 -21.33 -9.94
CA THR A 386 -12.56 -20.94 -9.01
C THR A 386 -12.02 -19.94 -7.99
N LYS A 387 -12.68 -18.78 -7.88
CA LYS A 387 -12.47 -17.80 -6.81
C LYS A 387 -13.45 -18.09 -5.67
N LEU A 388 -12.91 -18.38 -4.50
CA LEU A 388 -13.65 -18.55 -3.24
C LEU A 388 -13.42 -17.31 -2.37
N SER A 389 -14.46 -16.89 -1.67
CA SER A 389 -14.39 -15.86 -0.62
C SER A 389 -14.63 -16.51 0.74
N ILE A 390 -13.84 -16.12 1.73
CA ILE A 390 -13.97 -16.58 3.11
C ILE A 390 -14.92 -15.61 3.81
N ASP A 391 -16.16 -16.03 4.00
CA ASP A 391 -17.14 -15.30 4.81
C ASP A 391 -17.10 -15.83 6.26
N ALA A 392 -17.05 -14.93 7.24
CA ALA A 392 -16.96 -15.28 8.65
C ALA A 392 -18.20 -16.03 9.18
N GLU A 393 -19.38 -15.80 8.58
CA GLU A 393 -20.64 -16.41 9.01
C GLU A 393 -21.04 -17.61 8.15
N LYS A 394 -20.85 -17.52 6.83
CA LYS A 394 -21.28 -18.54 5.85
C LYS A 394 -20.17 -19.52 5.43
N GLY A 395 -18.93 -19.23 5.80
CA GLY A 395 -17.76 -20.00 5.43
C GLY A 395 -17.25 -19.77 4.01
N LEU A 396 -16.72 -20.82 3.38
CA LEU A 396 -16.20 -20.70 2.02
C LEU A 396 -17.35 -20.53 1.02
N VAL A 397 -17.58 -19.30 0.57
CA VAL A 397 -18.59 -18.97 -0.44
C VAL A 397 -17.93 -18.92 -1.81
N ARG A 398 -18.49 -19.68 -2.76
CA ARG A 398 -18.04 -19.71 -4.15
C ARG A 398 -18.50 -18.43 -4.86
N TYR A 399 -17.57 -17.61 -5.33
CA TYR A 399 -17.90 -16.29 -5.89
C TYR A 399 -17.89 -16.28 -7.41
N GLN A 400 -16.88 -16.89 -8.03
CA GLN A 400 -16.73 -16.88 -9.48
C GLN A 400 -16.06 -18.16 -9.97
N VAL A 401 -16.59 -18.72 -11.05
CA VAL A 401 -16.04 -19.90 -11.73
C VAL A 401 -15.77 -19.51 -13.16
N THR A 402 -14.52 -19.66 -13.58
CA THR A 402 -14.08 -19.38 -14.94
C THR A 402 -13.45 -20.65 -15.49
N ASP A 403 -13.94 -21.12 -16.63
CA ASP A 403 -13.33 -22.24 -17.32
C ASP A 403 -12.25 -21.71 -18.27
N LEU A 404 -10.98 -21.90 -17.90
CA LEU A 404 -9.86 -21.40 -18.69
C LEU A 404 -9.67 -22.16 -20.01
N ARG A 405 -10.41 -23.25 -20.25
CA ARG A 405 -10.44 -23.92 -21.57
C ARG A 405 -11.21 -23.14 -22.63
N SER A 406 -12.04 -22.17 -22.19
CA SER A 406 -12.87 -21.36 -23.07
C SER A 406 -12.23 -20.03 -23.48
N CYS A 407 -11.02 -19.75 -22.97
CA CYS A 407 -10.15 -18.65 -23.37
C CYS A 407 -9.06 -19.19 -24.28
#